data_AF-A0A384I5F3-F1
#
_entry.id   AF-A0A384I5F3-F1
#
_cell.length_a   1.000
_cell.length_b   1.000
_cell.length_c   1.000
_cell.angle_alpha   90.00
_cell.angle_beta   90.00
_cell.angle_gamma   90.00
#
_symmetry.space_group_name_H-M   'P 1'
#
loop_
_entity.id
_entity.type
_entity.pdbx_description
1 polymer ?
#
loop_
_entity_poly.entity_id
_entity_poly.type
_entity_poly.pdbx_seq_one_letter_code
_entity_poly.pdbx_strand_id
1 'polypeptide(L)'
;MTSTHMQLNHVPADGPGGGPAGGPAGPGTSADLRSSKRAWVQAGDGTKDLATPIGSALTKLGDGQAELGDAPGCRSAAAQRELYTSWHAYVEKVRKRCTSLGGLLASSGHDLAKPDASLKAELDAMKGTYEDTPAVGGRSKGA
;
A
#
# COMPACT_ATOMS: atom_id res chain seq x y z
N MET A 1 45.08 -12.76 38.54
CA MET A 1 44.24 -12.93 37.33
C MET A 1 43.47 -14.21 37.51
N THR A 2 42.21 -14.10 37.92
CA THR A 2 41.37 -15.24 38.32
C THR A 2 40.22 -15.35 37.34
N SER A 3 40.11 -16.52 36.71
CA SER A 3 39.23 -16.79 35.56
C SER A 3 37.77 -16.92 35.97
N THR A 4 36.88 -16.22 35.28
CA THR A 4 35.43 -16.24 35.50
C THR A 4 34.83 -17.52 34.92
N HIS A 5 34.18 -18.34 35.75
CA HIS A 5 33.44 -19.52 35.33
C HIS A 5 32.04 -19.10 34.86
N MET A 6 31.68 -19.42 33.61
CA MET A 6 30.31 -19.26 33.12
C MET A 6 29.44 -20.39 33.67
N GLN A 7 28.41 -20.05 34.46
CA GLN A 7 27.36 -20.99 34.84
C GLN A 7 26.42 -21.25 33.65
N LEU A 8 26.46 -22.46 33.12
CA LEU A 8 25.48 -23.03 32.20
C LEU A 8 24.20 -23.33 32.99
N ASN A 9 23.12 -22.57 32.75
CA ASN A 9 21.82 -22.86 33.33
C ASN A 9 21.23 -24.12 32.67
N HIS A 10 21.07 -25.16 33.49
CA HIS A 10 20.39 -26.42 33.19
C HIS A 10 18.93 -26.20 32.76
N VAL A 11 18.51 -26.94 31.75
CA VAL A 11 17.11 -27.10 31.32
C VAL A 11 16.44 -28.17 32.21
N PRO A 12 15.24 -27.95 32.76
CA PRO A 12 14.37 -29.05 33.20
C PRO A 12 13.45 -29.49 32.07
N ALA A 13 13.33 -30.82 31.93
CA ALA A 13 12.57 -31.54 30.92
C ALA A 13 11.04 -31.38 31.03
N ASP A 14 10.37 -31.65 29.91
CA ASP A 14 8.94 -31.57 29.62
C ASP A 14 7.97 -32.18 30.67
N GLY A 15 6.78 -31.57 30.75
CA GLY A 15 5.57 -32.17 31.31
C GLY A 15 4.32 -31.72 30.52
N PRO A 16 3.40 -32.61 30.12
CA PRO A 16 2.30 -32.26 29.22
C PRO A 16 1.01 -31.89 29.99
N GLY A 17 0.30 -30.85 29.55
CA GLY A 17 -1.13 -30.68 29.88
C GLY A 17 -1.65 -29.24 30.02
N GLY A 18 -2.46 -28.82 29.05
CA GLY A 18 -3.79 -28.23 29.29
C GLY A 18 -3.92 -26.75 29.69
N GLY A 19 -4.32 -25.92 28.71
CA GLY A 19 -5.36 -24.89 28.90
C GLY A 19 -4.96 -23.53 29.51
N PRO A 20 -5.73 -22.46 29.25
CA PRO A 20 -5.20 -21.13 28.97
C PRO A 20 -5.20 -20.20 30.19
N ALA A 21 -4.14 -19.44 30.38
CA ALA A 21 -4.15 -18.26 31.23
C ALA A 21 -3.15 -17.24 30.71
N GLY A 22 -3.65 -16.04 30.41
CA GLY A 22 -2.84 -14.89 30.09
C GLY A 22 -1.86 -14.59 31.22
N GLY A 23 -0.57 -14.50 30.87
CA GLY A 23 0.50 -13.93 31.67
C GLY A 23 1.21 -12.87 30.83
N PRO A 24 1.82 -11.85 31.46
CA PRO A 24 2.25 -10.65 30.77
C PRO A 24 3.34 -10.99 29.76
N ALA A 25 3.14 -10.53 28.52
CA ALA A 25 4.12 -10.60 27.47
C ALA A 25 5.44 -9.97 27.95
N GLY A 26 6.47 -10.80 28.12
CA GLY A 26 7.84 -10.30 28.23
C GLY A 26 8.25 -9.65 26.92
N PRO A 27 9.00 -8.54 26.93
CA PRO A 27 9.39 -7.85 25.72
C PRO A 27 10.36 -8.74 24.93
N GLY A 28 9.93 -9.22 23.76
CA GLY A 28 10.81 -9.87 22.79
C GLY A 28 10.50 -11.31 22.40
N THR A 29 9.31 -11.86 22.70
CA THR A 29 8.96 -13.16 22.10
C THR A 29 8.52 -12.99 20.66
N SER A 30 9.12 -13.78 19.77
CA SER A 30 8.91 -13.88 18.31
C SER A 30 7.46 -13.98 17.81
N ALA A 31 6.47 -14.02 18.70
CA ALA A 31 5.04 -13.94 18.38
C ALA A 31 4.64 -12.57 17.79
N ASP A 32 5.29 -11.48 18.20
CA ASP A 32 5.00 -10.13 17.69
C ASP A 32 5.39 -9.95 16.21
N LEU A 33 6.38 -10.70 15.72
CA LEU A 33 6.82 -10.66 14.32
C LEU A 33 5.83 -11.36 13.36
N ARG A 34 5.01 -12.28 13.87
CA ARG A 34 3.95 -12.93 13.06
C ARG A 34 2.75 -12.01 12.79
N SER A 35 2.50 -11.04 13.67
CA SER A 35 1.49 -9.99 13.46
C SER A 35 1.87 -9.09 12.27
N SER A 36 3.16 -8.79 12.11
CA SER A 36 3.66 -7.89 11.06
C SER A 36 3.46 -8.49 9.66
N LYS A 37 3.92 -9.72 9.41
CA LYS A 37 3.85 -10.36 8.08
C LYS A 37 2.43 -10.40 7.51
N ARG A 38 1.47 -10.91 8.28
CA ARG A 38 0.09 -11.04 7.82
C ARG A 38 -0.56 -9.67 7.59
N ALA A 39 -0.25 -8.68 8.44
CA ALA A 39 -0.77 -7.32 8.27
C ALA A 39 -0.23 -6.66 6.99
N TRP A 40 1.06 -6.81 6.67
CA TRP A 40 1.65 -6.29 5.43
C TRP A 40 1.07 -6.95 4.17
N VAL A 41 0.90 -8.28 4.19
CA VAL A 41 0.24 -9.01 3.09
C VAL A 41 -1.17 -8.49 2.89
N GLN A 42 -1.96 -8.42 3.96
CA GLN A 42 -3.36 -7.99 3.86
C GLN A 42 -3.49 -6.51 3.44
N ALA A 43 -2.62 -5.63 3.92
CA ALA A 43 -2.57 -4.25 3.46
C ALA A 43 -2.19 -4.15 1.97
N GLY A 44 -1.25 -4.99 1.52
CA GLY A 44 -0.84 -5.07 0.13
C GLY A 44 -1.95 -5.54 -0.80
N ASP A 45 -2.61 -6.64 -0.44
CA ASP A 45 -3.74 -7.19 -1.20
C ASP A 45 -4.88 -6.18 -1.26
N GLY A 46 -5.29 -5.61 -0.12
CA GLY A 46 -6.35 -4.60 -0.09
C GLY A 46 -6.03 -3.34 -0.92
N THR A 47 -4.77 -2.90 -0.93
CA THR A 47 -4.34 -1.77 -1.76
C THR A 47 -4.36 -2.12 -3.24
N LYS A 48 -3.93 -3.33 -3.61
CA LYS A 48 -3.95 -3.82 -4.99
C LYS A 48 -5.38 -3.99 -5.50
N ASP A 49 -6.30 -4.45 -4.66
CA ASP A 49 -7.70 -4.68 -5.01
C ASP A 49 -8.43 -3.40 -5.42
N LEU A 50 -7.99 -2.22 -4.97
CA LEU A 50 -8.50 -0.93 -5.44
C LEU A 50 -8.31 -0.72 -6.95
N ALA A 51 -7.32 -1.37 -7.57
CA ALA A 51 -7.05 -1.21 -9.00
C ALA A 51 -8.19 -1.70 -9.90
N THR A 52 -9.00 -2.65 -9.42
CA THR A 52 -10.15 -3.21 -10.14
C THR A 52 -11.31 -2.21 -10.24
N PRO A 53 -11.91 -1.71 -9.14
CA PRO A 53 -12.99 -0.72 -9.22
C PRO A 53 -12.53 0.58 -9.89
N ILE A 54 -11.28 1.00 -9.71
CA ILE A 54 -10.72 2.15 -10.43
C ILE A 54 -10.69 1.89 -11.95
N GLY A 55 -10.25 0.69 -12.36
CA GLY A 55 -10.28 0.29 -13.77
C GLY A 55 -11.68 0.31 -14.36
N SER A 56 -12.67 -0.22 -13.64
CA SER A 56 -14.08 -0.16 -14.05
C SER A 56 -14.61 1.27 -14.18
N ALA A 57 -14.19 2.18 -13.30
CA ALA A 57 -14.56 3.60 -13.39
C ALA A 57 -13.93 4.27 -14.63
N LEU A 58 -12.67 3.96 -14.96
CA LEU A 58 -12.01 4.44 -16.18
C LEU A 58 -12.72 3.95 -17.44
N THR A 59 -13.14 2.68 -17.48
CA THR A 59 -13.93 2.15 -18.61
C THR A 59 -15.21 2.94 -18.80
N LYS A 60 -16.01 3.13 -17.74
CA LYS A 60 -17.26 3.91 -17.81
C LYS A 60 -17.03 5.36 -18.25
N LEU A 61 -15.94 5.98 -17.78
CA LEU A 61 -15.55 7.32 -18.19
C LEU A 61 -15.19 7.37 -19.69
N GLY A 62 -14.50 6.35 -20.20
CA GLY A 62 -14.20 6.16 -21.62
C GLY A 62 -15.46 5.98 -22.46
N ASP A 63 -16.37 5.12 -22.02
CA ASP A 63 -17.64 4.85 -22.72
C ASP A 63 -18.47 6.13 -22.85
N GLY A 64 -18.66 6.88 -21.76
CA GLY A 64 -19.39 8.16 -21.80
C GLY A 64 -18.70 9.25 -22.62
N GLN A 65 -17.37 9.19 -22.76
CA GLN A 65 -16.64 10.10 -23.65
C GLN A 65 -16.81 9.70 -25.13
N ALA A 66 -16.90 8.41 -25.44
CA ALA A 66 -17.12 7.91 -26.79
C ALA A 66 -18.51 8.28 -27.32
N GLU A 67 -19.51 8.33 -26.44
CA GLU A 67 -20.90 8.74 -26.76
C GLU A 67 -21.02 10.22 -27.18
N LEU A 68 -20.01 11.06 -26.92
CA LEU A 68 -20.03 12.49 -27.27
C LEU A 68 -20.08 12.73 -28.79
N GLY A 69 -19.57 11.78 -29.59
CA GLY A 69 -19.47 11.90 -31.04
C GLY A 69 -18.60 13.07 -31.50
N ASP A 70 -18.70 13.39 -32.80
CA ASP A 70 -18.07 14.59 -33.35
C ASP A 70 -18.99 15.81 -33.14
N ALA A 71 -18.51 16.77 -32.36
CA ALA A 71 -19.28 17.93 -31.91
C ALA A 71 -18.47 19.22 -32.12
N PRO A 72 -18.15 19.57 -33.39
CA PRO A 72 -17.38 20.76 -33.70
C PRO A 72 -18.14 22.03 -33.30
N GLY A 73 -17.43 23.00 -32.73
CA GLY A 73 -18.02 24.27 -32.27
C GLY A 73 -18.78 24.21 -30.93
N CYS A 74 -19.05 23.03 -30.39
CA CYS A 74 -19.70 22.87 -29.09
C CYS A 74 -18.69 23.03 -27.94
N ARG A 75 -18.76 24.16 -27.22
CA ARG A 75 -17.83 24.45 -26.11
C ARG A 75 -17.93 23.46 -24.96
N SER A 76 -19.13 22.97 -24.63
CA SER A 76 -19.30 21.95 -23.58
C SER A 76 -18.68 20.61 -24.00
N ALA A 77 -18.76 20.24 -25.28
CA ALA A 77 -18.09 19.04 -25.79
C ALA A 77 -16.56 19.16 -25.72
N ALA A 78 -16.00 20.33 -26.03
CA ALA A 78 -14.57 20.59 -25.84
C ALA A 78 -14.16 20.48 -24.37
N ALA A 79 -14.90 21.11 -23.46
CA ALA A 79 -14.65 21.03 -22.02
C ALA A 79 -14.75 19.58 -21.48
N GLN A 80 -15.71 18.79 -21.95
CA GLN A 80 -15.84 17.38 -21.58
C GLN A 80 -14.62 16.57 -22.03
N ARG A 81 -14.09 16.79 -23.25
CA ARG A 81 -12.87 16.13 -23.74
C ARG A 81 -11.63 16.46 -22.90
N GLU A 82 -11.50 17.72 -22.49
CA GLU A 82 -10.40 18.17 -21.61
C GLU A 82 -10.50 17.54 -20.22
N LEU A 83 -11.71 17.49 -19.65
CA LEU A 83 -11.97 16.83 -18.37
C LEU A 83 -11.69 15.33 -18.46
N TYR A 84 -12.18 14.65 -19.50
CA TYR A 84 -11.87 13.24 -19.74
C TYR A 84 -10.36 12.99 -19.79
N THR A 85 -9.62 13.76 -20.59
CA THR A 85 -8.18 13.57 -20.78
C THR A 85 -7.43 13.74 -19.45
N SER A 86 -7.74 14.79 -18.70
CA SER A 86 -7.08 15.08 -17.42
C SER A 86 -7.43 14.05 -16.34
N TRP A 87 -8.71 13.71 -16.18
CA TRP A 87 -9.16 12.75 -15.18
C TRP A 87 -8.73 11.32 -15.50
N HIS A 88 -8.80 10.90 -16.76
CA HIS A 88 -8.32 9.59 -17.18
C HIS A 88 -6.83 9.43 -16.83
N ALA A 89 -5.99 10.40 -17.21
CA ALA A 89 -4.56 10.36 -16.92
C ALA A 89 -4.26 10.33 -15.41
N TYR A 90 -4.97 11.12 -14.62
CA TYR A 90 -4.81 11.14 -13.17
C TYR A 90 -5.21 9.80 -12.53
N VAL A 91 -6.43 9.33 -12.80
CA VAL A 91 -6.99 8.13 -12.18
C VAL A 91 -6.22 6.87 -12.64
N GLU A 92 -5.70 6.84 -13.86
CA GLU A 92 -4.82 5.78 -14.33
C GLU A 92 -3.49 5.73 -13.54
N LYS A 93 -2.89 6.90 -13.23
CA LYS A 93 -1.70 6.96 -12.36
C LYS A 93 -2.00 6.47 -10.95
N VAL A 94 -3.15 6.85 -10.38
CA VAL A 94 -3.61 6.34 -9.07
C VAL A 94 -3.74 4.82 -9.11
N ARG A 95 -4.38 4.25 -10.14
CA ARG A 95 -4.51 2.80 -10.32
C ARG A 95 -3.15 2.09 -10.34
N LYS A 96 -2.19 2.64 -11.08
CA LYS A 96 -0.81 2.14 -11.17
C LYS A 96 -0.12 2.20 -9.80
N ARG A 97 -0.25 3.31 -9.07
CA ARG A 97 0.27 3.49 -7.71
C ARG A 97 -0.30 2.45 -6.74
N CYS A 98 -1.61 2.24 -6.73
CA CYS A 98 -2.26 1.21 -5.91
C CYS A 98 -1.69 -0.18 -6.21
N THR A 99 -1.49 -0.51 -7.49
CA THR A 99 -0.91 -1.79 -7.89
C THR A 99 0.54 -1.94 -7.42
N SER A 100 1.39 -0.93 -7.64
CA SER A 100 2.80 -0.94 -7.25
C SER A 100 2.98 -0.98 -5.73
N LEU A 101 2.27 -0.12 -5.01
CA LEU A 101 2.32 -0.05 -3.55
C LEU A 101 1.79 -1.35 -2.93
N GLY A 102 0.65 -1.84 -3.41
CA GLY A 102 0.08 -3.10 -2.95
C GLY A 102 1.05 -4.27 -3.13
N GLY A 103 1.70 -4.37 -4.29
CA GLY A 103 2.74 -5.37 -4.54
C GLY A 103 3.93 -5.25 -3.59
N LEU A 104 4.41 -4.03 -3.32
CA LEU A 104 5.51 -3.81 -2.39
C LEU A 104 5.15 -4.24 -0.96
N LEU A 105 3.98 -3.82 -0.47
CA LEU A 105 3.50 -4.18 0.86
C LEU A 105 3.36 -5.71 1.01
N ALA A 106 2.75 -6.36 0.01
CA ALA A 106 2.57 -7.80 0.02
C ALA A 106 3.91 -8.56 0.00
N SER A 107 4.87 -8.14 -0.83
CA SER A 107 6.21 -8.74 -0.89
C SER A 107 6.99 -8.53 0.42
N SER A 108 6.87 -7.35 1.04
CA SER A 108 7.53 -7.04 2.32
C SER A 108 7.01 -7.94 3.44
N GLY A 109 5.70 -8.19 3.45
CA GLY A 109 5.09 -9.16 4.35
C GLY A 109 5.57 -10.59 4.05
N HIS A 110 5.59 -11.00 2.78
CA HIS A 110 6.05 -12.34 2.40
C HIS A 110 7.50 -12.60 2.83
N ASP A 111 8.39 -11.65 2.56
CA ASP A 111 9.81 -11.89 2.69
C ASP A 111 10.30 -11.61 4.10
N LEU A 112 9.77 -10.61 4.83
CA LEU A 112 10.18 -10.12 6.16
C LEU A 112 11.71 -10.08 6.45
N ALA A 113 12.52 -10.32 5.43
CA ALA A 113 13.96 -10.45 5.39
C ALA A 113 14.57 -9.32 4.55
N LYS A 114 13.73 -8.51 3.89
CA LYS A 114 14.18 -7.23 3.34
C LYS A 114 14.50 -6.30 4.52
N PRO A 115 15.74 -5.76 4.59
CA PRO A 115 16.07 -4.74 5.58
C PRO A 115 15.17 -3.50 5.39
N ASP A 116 14.78 -2.85 6.48
CA ASP A 116 13.95 -1.65 6.47
C ASP A 116 14.49 -0.55 5.54
N ALA A 117 15.81 -0.44 5.39
CA ALA A 117 16.45 0.49 4.48
C ALA A 117 16.13 0.22 3.00
N SER A 118 16.03 -1.05 2.59
CA SER A 118 15.63 -1.44 1.23
C SER A 118 14.16 -1.09 0.99
N LEU A 119 13.29 -1.41 1.95
CA LEU A 119 11.87 -1.07 1.88
C LEU A 119 11.67 0.44 1.76
N LYS A 120 12.40 1.21 2.57
CA LYS A 120 12.40 2.68 2.50
C LYS A 120 12.84 3.20 1.14
N ALA A 121 13.91 2.65 0.56
CA ALA A 121 14.39 3.06 -0.76
C ALA A 121 13.35 2.80 -1.86
N GLU A 122 12.66 1.67 -1.83
CA GLU A 122 11.59 1.33 -2.79
C GLU A 122 10.36 2.24 -2.62
N LEU A 123 9.99 2.56 -1.38
CA LEU A 123 8.92 3.54 -1.11
C LEU A 123 9.29 4.95 -1.57
N ASP A 124 10.53 5.38 -1.36
CA ASP A 124 11.00 6.71 -1.78
C ASP A 124 11.09 6.80 -3.32
N ALA A 125 11.50 5.72 -4.01
CA ALA A 125 11.44 5.64 -5.48
C ALA A 125 9.99 5.73 -6.02
N MET A 126 9.03 5.13 -5.33
CA MET A 126 7.61 5.27 -5.67
C MET A 126 7.09 6.69 -5.50
N LYS A 127 7.53 7.44 -4.47
CA LYS A 127 7.15 8.85 -4.31
C LYS A 127 7.60 9.70 -5.49
N GLY A 128 8.82 9.49 -5.98
CA GLY A 128 9.32 10.19 -7.17
C GLY A 128 8.58 9.80 -8.46
N THR A 129 8.06 8.56 -8.54
CA THR A 129 7.31 8.07 -9.71
C THR A 129 5.86 8.57 -9.71
N TYR A 130 5.27 8.67 -8.52
CA TYR A 130 3.88 9.08 -8.31
C TYR A 130 3.83 10.32 -7.43
N GLU A 131 4.29 11.45 -7.96
CA GLU A 131 4.01 12.73 -7.33
C GLU A 131 2.49 12.93 -7.25
N ASP A 132 2.02 13.39 -6.10
CA ASP A 132 0.63 13.78 -5.96
C ASP A 132 0.35 14.87 -6.99
N THR A 133 -0.75 14.72 -7.73
CA THR A 133 -1.22 15.84 -8.55
C THR A 133 -1.46 17.03 -7.62
N PRO A 134 -0.95 18.23 -7.95
CA PRO A 134 -1.35 19.45 -7.27
C PRO A 134 -2.86 19.51 -7.19
N ALA A 135 -3.43 20.06 -6.12
CA ALA A 135 -4.88 20.19 -5.99
C ALA A 135 -5.44 20.95 -7.21
N VAL A 136 -6.05 20.23 -8.16
CA VAL A 136 -6.69 20.79 -9.36
C VAL A 136 -8.18 20.98 -9.10
N GLY A 137 -8.51 21.81 -8.10
CA GLY A 137 -9.88 22.14 -7.74
C GLY A 137 -9.93 23.30 -6.75
N GLY A 138 -10.71 24.34 -7.07
CA GLY A 138 -10.88 25.52 -6.22
C GLY A 138 -9.70 26.48 -6.30
N ARG A 139 -9.66 27.30 -7.35
CA ARG A 139 -8.88 28.54 -7.32
C ARG A 139 -9.47 29.37 -6.17
N SER A 140 -8.75 29.52 -5.07
CA SER A 140 -9.06 30.48 -4.00
C SER A 140 -8.94 31.89 -4.57
N LYS A 141 -9.99 32.33 -5.26
CA LYS A 141 -10.16 33.73 -5.60
C LYS A 141 -11.23 34.27 -4.66
N GLY A 142 -10.81 34.67 -3.47
CA GLY A 142 -11.71 35.25 -2.47
C GLY A 142 -11.11 35.35 -1.07
N ALA A 143 -10.17 36.28 -0.90
CA ALA A 143 -10.15 37.27 0.18
C ALA A 143 -9.11 38.34 -0.18
#